data_AF-X0XZ69-F1
#
_entry.id   AF-X0XZ69-F1
#
_cell.length_a   1.000
_cell.length_b   1.000
_cell.length_c   1.000
_cell.angle_alpha   90.00
_cell.angle_beta   90.00
_cell.angle_gamma   90.00
#
_symmetry.space_group_name_H-M   'P 1'
#
loop_
_entity.id
_entity.type
_entity.pdbx_description
1 polymer ?
#
loop_
_entity_poly.entity_id
_entity_poly.type
_entity_poly.pdbx_seq_one_letter_code
_entity_poly.pdbx_strand_id
1 'polypeptide(L)' 'SNQNCQLSLDDSGDFLLTYLDGDRHGIKKKLAKMFKQRKDLGLNRVSWWGNRGVQVEVKDQFDFESRA' A
#
# COMPACT_ATOMS: atom_id res chain seq x y z
N SER A 1 -8.03 -19.97 -1.99
CA SER A 1 -7.30 -19.32 -0.89
C SER A 1 -6.62 -18.10 -1.49
N ASN A 2 -7.21 -16.91 -1.27
CA ASN A 2 -6.94 -15.68 -2.05
C ASN A 2 -5.98 -14.77 -1.29
N GLN A 3 -4.69 -15.09 -1.30
CA GLN A 3 -3.66 -14.23 -0.74
C GLN A 3 -3.20 -13.20 -1.79
N ASN A 4 -4.06 -12.21 -2.07
CA ASN A 4 -3.76 -11.14 -3.04
C ASN A 4 -3.16 -9.90 -2.37
N CYS A 5 -2.86 -9.95 -1.07
CA CYS A 5 -2.22 -8.86 -0.36
C CYS A 5 -1.27 -9.36 0.75
N GLN A 6 -0.31 -8.50 1.08
CA GLN A 6 0.61 -8.65 2.19
C GLN A 6 0.47 -7.44 3.12
N LEU A 7 0.67 -7.68 4.42
CA LEU A 7 0.74 -6.63 5.43
C LEU A 7 2.10 -6.70 6.12
N SER A 8 2.83 -5.59 6.11
CA SER A 8 4.14 -5.44 6.75
C SER A 8 4.26 -4.08 7.44
N LEU A 9 5.45 -3.78 7.95
CA LEU A 9 5.82 -2.45 8.43
C LEU A 9 6.80 -1.82 7.45
N ASP A 10 6.66 -0.53 7.19
CA ASP A 10 7.66 0.25 6.45
C ASP A 10 8.81 0.73 7.36
N ASP A 11 9.82 1.38 6.79
CA ASP A 11 10.99 1.88 7.52
C ASP A 11 10.64 2.96 8.57
N SER A 12 9.49 3.60 8.44
CA SER A 12 8.99 4.57 9.43
C SER A 12 8.15 3.92 10.54
N GLY A 13 7.94 2.60 10.45
CA GLY A 13 7.12 1.83 11.37
C GLY A 13 5.61 1.93 11.12
N ASP A 14 5.19 2.49 9.99
CA ASP A 14 3.79 2.53 9.56
C ASP A 14 3.38 1.20 8.93
N PHE A 15 2.08 0.89 8.93
CA PHE A 15 1.56 -0.31 8.26
C PHE A 15 1.65 -0.15 6.75
N LEU A 16 2.22 -1.14 6.07
CA LEU A 16 2.30 -1.21 4.62
C LEU A 16 1.41 -2.34 4.10
N LEU A 17 0.36 -1.98 3.38
CA LEU A 17 -0.53 -2.91 2.69
C LEU A 17 -0.12 -3.01 1.22
N THR A 18 0.43 -4.15 0.82
CA THR A 18 0.84 -4.41 -0.57
C THR A 18 -0.18 -5.28 -1.27
N TYR A 19 -0.83 -4.77 -2.31
CA TYR A 19 -1.63 -5.57 -3.24
C TYR A 19 -0.73 -6.25 -4.27
N LEU A 20 -0.96 -7.53 -4.59
CA LEU A 20 -0.09 -8.35 -5.46
C LEU A 20 -0.69 -8.68 -6.84
N ASP A 21 -1.95 -8.34 -7.05
CA ASP A 21 -2.76 -8.66 -8.23
C ASP A 21 -2.81 -7.50 -9.25
N GLY A 22 -1.84 -6.59 -9.18
CA GLY A 22 -1.79 -5.42 -10.06
C GLY A 22 -2.97 -4.45 -9.85
N ASP A 23 -3.17 -3.53 -10.80
CA ASP A 23 -4.21 -2.50 -10.70
C ASP A 23 -4.75 -2.10 -12.07
N ARG A 24 -5.48 -3.03 -12.70
CA ARG A 24 -6.05 -2.86 -14.05
C ARG A 24 -6.88 -1.58 -14.23
N HIS A 25 -7.57 -1.14 -13.18
CA HIS A 25 -8.46 0.04 -13.23
C HIS A 25 -7.85 1.30 -12.59
N GLY A 26 -6.61 1.23 -12.12
CA GLY A 26 -5.92 2.38 -11.51
C GLY A 26 -6.46 2.81 -10.14
N ILE A 27 -7.37 2.03 -9.53
CA ILE A 27 -8.03 2.41 -8.28
C ILE A 27 -7.05 2.26 -7.11
N LYS A 28 -6.27 1.19 -7.08
CA LYS A 28 -5.33 0.92 -5.98
C LYS A 28 -4.17 1.93 -5.99
N LYS A 29 -3.70 2.35 -7.18
CA LYS A 29 -2.71 3.42 -7.35
C LYS A 29 -3.26 4.79 -6.92
N LYS A 30 -4.52 5.10 -7.23
CA LYS A 30 -5.19 6.31 -6.73
C LYS A 30 -5.29 6.29 -5.21
N LEU A 31 -5.63 5.14 -4.63
CA LEU A 31 -5.69 4.93 -3.19
C LEU A 31 -4.31 5.15 -2.54
N ALA A 32 -3.26 4.52 -3.07
CA ALA A 32 -1.88 4.70 -2.61
C ALA A 32 -1.45 6.17 -2.62
N LYS A 33 -1.77 6.91 -3.70
CA LYS A 33 -1.50 8.34 -3.79
C LYS A 33 -2.23 9.14 -2.70
N MET A 34 -3.51 8.84 -2.47
CA MET A 34 -4.31 9.53 -1.44
C MET A 34 -3.75 9.28 -0.03
N PHE A 35 -3.36 8.03 0.28
CA PHE A 35 -2.78 7.71 1.58
C PHE A 35 -1.42 8.37 1.78
N LYS A 36 -0.58 8.41 0.74
CA LYS A 36 0.70 9.15 0.78
C LYS A 36 0.49 10.63 1.05
N GLN A 37 -0.43 11.28 0.34
CA GLN A 37 -0.76 12.69 0.58
C GLN A 37 -1.24 12.94 2.02
N ARG A 38 -2.07 12.05 2.58
CA ARG A 38 -2.49 12.17 3.98
C ARG A 38 -1.34 11.95 4.96
N LYS A 39 -0.40 11.05 4.66
CA LYS A 39 0.81 10.86 5.46
C LYS A 39 1.68 12.11 5.49
N ASP A 40 1.92 12.70 4.32
CA ASP A 40 2.73 13.91 4.19
C ASP A 40 2.11 15.10 4.94
N LEU A 41 0.78 15.13 5.06
CA LEU A 41 0.04 16.12 5.86
C LEU A 41 -0.10 15.74 7.36
N GLY A 42 0.39 14.57 7.78
CA GLY A 42 0.23 14.07 9.14
C GLY A 42 -1.20 13.65 9.53
N LEU A 43 -2.10 13.49 8.55
CA LEU A 43 -3.54 13.24 8.73
C LEU A 43 -3.93 11.76 8.71
N ASN A 44 -2.96 10.84 8.64
CA ASN A 44 -3.22 9.40 8.56
C ASN A 44 -2.77 8.61 9.80
N ARG A 45 -2.38 9.29 10.89
CA ARG A 45 -1.92 8.63 12.12
C ARG A 45 -3.07 8.35 13.07
N VAL A 46 -3.03 7.18 13.69
CA VAL A 46 -4.07 6.72 14.62
C VAL A 46 -3.43 6.39 15.96
N SER A 47 -3.92 7.00 17.03
CA SER A 47 -3.34 6.88 18.38
C SER A 47 -3.33 5.44 18.89
N TRP A 48 -4.44 4.73 18.76
CA TRP A 48 -4.57 3.33 19.18
C TRP A 48 -3.83 2.33 18.27
N TRP A 49 -3.17 2.79 17.21
CA TRP A 49 -2.22 2.00 16.41
C TRP A 49 -0.75 2.23 16.82
N GLY A 50 -0.52 2.94 17.92
CA GLY A 50 0.81 3.37 18.34
C GLY A 50 1.31 4.56 17.53
N ASN A 51 0.40 5.48 17.17
CA ASN A 51 0.65 6.63 16.30
C ASN A 51 1.11 6.28 14.87
N ARG A 52 0.79 5.05 14.42
CA ARG A 52 1.08 4.58 13.07
C ARG A 52 0.00 5.01 12.09
N GLY A 53 0.41 5.19 10.85
CA GLY A 53 -0.49 5.30 9.70
C GLY A 53 -0.52 4.05 8.85
N VAL A 54 -1.30 4.13 7.77
CA VAL A 54 -1.35 3.11 6.72
C VAL A 54 -0.81 3.70 5.43
N GLN A 55 0.00 2.91 4.74
CA GLN A 55 0.46 3.12 3.38
C GLN A 55 -0.01 1.96 2.51
N VAL A 56 -0.17 2.23 1.22
CA VAL A 56 -0.57 1.23 0.24
C VAL A 56 0.48 1.16 -0.85
N GLU A 57 0.87 -0.07 -1.19
CA GLU A 57 1.71 -0.40 -2.33
C GLU A 57 0.93 -1.33 -3.28
N VAL A 58 1.24 -1.25 -4.56
CA VAL A 58 0.67 -2.13 -5.58
C VAL A 58 1.81 -2.74 -6.36
N LYS A 59 1.87 -4.06 -6.36
CA LYS A 59 2.75 -4.89 -7.18
C LYS A 59 1.89 -5.79 -8.05
N ASP A 60 2.41 -6.15 -9.20
CA ASP A 60 1.84 -7.20 -10.03
C ASP A 60 2.80 -8.39 -10.02
N GLN A 61 2.43 -9.44 -9.29
CA GLN A 61 3.25 -10.64 -9.18
C GLN A 61 3.14 -11.55 -10.43
N PHE A 62 2.20 -11.25 -11.33
CA PHE A 62 1.95 -12.00 -12.55
C PHE A 62 2.34 -11.23 -13.82
N ASP A 63 2.82 -9.99 -13.70
CA ASP A 63 3.38 -9.21 -14.80
C ASP A 63 4.78 -9.72 -15.15
N PHE A 64 4.82 -10.88 -15.81
CA PHE A 64 6.03 -11.50 -16.34
C PHE A 64 6.47 -10.88 -17.68
N GLU A 65 5.67 -9.99 -18.28
CA GLU A 65 5.90 -9.45 -19.64
C GLU A 65 6.91 -8.30 -19.70
N SER A 66 7.41 -7.80 -18.56
CA SER A 66 8.44 -6.75 -18.51
C SER A 66 9.89 -7.25 -18.39
N ARG A 67 10.12 -8.58 -18.48
CA ARG A 67 11.44 -9.22 -18.34
C ARG A 67 11.90 -10.04 -19.56
N ALA A 68 11.36 -9.75 -20.75
CA ALA A 68 11.85 -10.27 -22.03
C ALA A 68 12.54 -9.17 -22.85
#